data_AF-A0A392T677-F1
#
_entry.id   AF-A0A392T677-F1
#
_cell.length_a   1.000
_cell.length_b   1.000
_cell.length_c   1.000
_cell.angle_alpha   90.00
_cell.angle_beta   90.00
_cell.angle_gamma   90.00
#
_symmetry.space_group_name_H-M   'P 1'
#
loop_
_entity.id
_entity.type
_entity.pdbx_description
1 polymer ?
#
loop_
_entity_poly.entity_id
_entity_poly.type
_entity_poly.pdbx_seq_one_letter_code
_entity_poly.pdbx_strand_id
1 'polypeptide(L)'
;MQKSYGGDAKVKKVKLQALKRQYELLEMKNDETIADYFTRVVTLTNQMKNCGSNLAEQETVEKVLRTLTSKFEHIVVTIEETKDLSEIKIEDLQ
;
A
#
# COMPACT_ATOMS: atom_id res chain seq x y z
N MET A 1 -19.61 -28.19 21.31
CA MET A 1 -18.37 -27.82 20.58
C MET A 1 -18.71 -26.68 19.62
N GLN A 2 -18.24 -25.47 19.92
CA GLN A 2 -18.54 -24.23 19.20
C GLN A 2 -17.99 -24.28 17.77
N LYS A 3 -18.87 -24.35 16.77
CA LYS A 3 -18.50 -24.12 15.36
C LYS A 3 -18.60 -22.63 15.04
N SER A 4 -17.59 -21.83 15.43
CA SER A 4 -17.47 -20.42 15.03
C SER A 4 -16.39 -20.19 13.96
N TYR A 5 -16.18 -21.15 13.06
CA TYR A 5 -15.19 -21.02 11.98
C TYR A 5 -15.76 -20.34 10.72
N GLY A 6 -17.10 -20.22 10.60
CA GLY A 6 -17.75 -19.59 9.44
C GLY A 6 -17.87 -18.07 9.51
N GLY A 7 -17.88 -17.49 10.72
CA GLY A 7 -17.94 -16.04 10.92
C GLY A 7 -16.62 -15.36 10.58
N ASP A 8 -15.49 -15.96 11.01
CA ASP A 8 -14.15 -15.39 10.85
C ASP A 8 -13.76 -15.23 9.37
N ALA A 9 -14.09 -16.20 8.52
CA ALA A 9 -13.82 -16.12 7.08
C ALA A 9 -14.66 -15.05 6.36
N LYS A 10 -15.94 -14.89 6.73
CA LYS A 10 -16.80 -13.81 6.20
C LYS A 10 -16.31 -12.44 6.66
N VAL A 11 -15.94 -12.31 7.94
CA VAL A 11 -15.42 -11.06 8.51
C VAL A 11 -14.09 -10.68 7.84
N LYS A 12 -13.17 -11.63 7.65
CA LYS A 12 -11.92 -11.42 6.90
C LYS A 12 -12.18 -10.97 5.46
N LYS A 13 -13.14 -11.56 4.76
CA LYS A 13 -13.53 -11.13 3.41
C LYS A 13 -14.06 -9.69 3.38
N VAL A 14 -14.98 -9.34 4.28
CA VAL A 14 -15.53 -7.97 4.35
C VAL A 14 -14.43 -6.96 4.70
N LYS A 15 -13.56 -7.31 5.66
CA LYS A 15 -12.42 -6.47 6.03
C LYS A 15 -11.45 -6.28 4.87
N LEU A 16 -11.13 -7.35 4.13
CA LEU A 16 -10.28 -7.27 2.95
C LEU A 16 -10.89 -6.36 1.86
N GLN A 17 -12.20 -6.44 1.63
CA GLN A 17 -12.88 -5.55 0.68
C GLN A 17 -12.80 -4.08 1.12
N ALA A 18 -12.99 -3.81 2.42
CA ALA A 18 -12.83 -2.45 2.96
C ALA A 18 -11.38 -1.95 2.83
N LEU A 19 -10.39 -2.80 3.10
CA LEU A 19 -8.98 -2.46 2.95
C LEU A 19 -8.60 -2.22 1.48
N LYS A 20 -9.10 -3.04 0.54
CA LYS A 20 -8.91 -2.82 -0.90
C LYS A 20 -9.44 -1.45 -1.33
N ARG A 21 -10.64 -1.08 -0.87
CA ARG A 21 -11.21 0.24 -1.14
C ARG A 21 -10.35 1.37 -0.56
N GLN A 22 -9.85 1.21 0.67
CA GLN A 22 -8.92 2.18 1.27
C GLN A 22 -7.62 2.28 0.49
N TYR A 23 -7.13 1.17 -0.07
CA TYR A 23 -5.91 1.12 -0.87
C TYR A 23 -6.10 1.78 -2.23
N GLU A 24 -7.24 1.56 -2.89
CA GLU A 24 -7.58 2.25 -4.14
C GLU A 24 -7.68 3.76 -3.95
N LEU A 25 -8.32 4.21 -2.86
CA LEU A 25 -8.46 5.61 -2.47
C LEU A 25 -7.23 6.19 -1.74
N LEU A 26 -6.16 5.41 -1.59
CA LEU A 26 -4.95 5.87 -0.93
C LEU A 26 -4.28 6.92 -1.81
N GLU A 27 -4.12 8.11 -1.25
CA GLU A 27 -3.45 9.24 -1.86
C GLU A 27 -2.72 10.02 -0.77
N MET A 28 -1.56 10.58 -1.13
CA MET A 28 -0.79 11.44 -0.23
C MET A 28 -1.52 12.79 -0.09
N LYS A 29 -1.76 13.21 1.15
CA LYS A 29 -2.37 14.51 1.43
C LYS A 29 -1.34 15.62 1.31
N ASN A 30 -1.79 16.83 0.98
CA ASN A 30 -0.90 17.99 0.83
C ASN A 30 -0.19 18.42 2.14
N ASP A 31 -0.82 18.11 3.27
CA ASP A 31 -0.41 18.49 4.64
C ASP A 31 0.29 17.33 5.38
N GLU A 32 0.47 16.19 4.70
CA GLU A 32 1.06 14.97 5.21
C GLU A 32 2.54 14.87 4.81
N THR A 33 3.37 14.34 5.69
CA THR A 33 4.78 14.07 5.38
C THR A 33 4.93 12.77 4.58
N ILE A 34 6.02 12.64 3.82
CA ILE A 34 6.33 11.39 3.11
C ILE A 34 6.39 10.20 4.09
N ALA A 35 7.01 10.38 5.26
CA ALA A 35 7.13 9.34 6.28
C ALA A 35 5.76 8.88 6.81
N ASP A 36 4.85 9.82 7.08
CA ASP A 36 3.47 9.50 7.48
C ASP A 36 2.73 8.74 6.37
N TYR A 37 2.94 9.15 5.12
CA TYR A 37 2.37 8.50 3.94
C TYR A 37 2.86 7.05 3.80
N PHE A 38 4.17 6.83 3.84
CA PHE A 38 4.75 5.48 3.81
C PHE A 38 4.25 4.61 4.95
N THR A 39 4.18 5.17 6.17
CA THR A 39 3.66 4.45 7.34
C THR A 39 2.23 3.97 7.09
N ARG A 40 1.38 4.81 6.48
CA ARG A 40 0.00 4.42 6.10
C ARG A 40 -0.02 3.34 5.02
N VAL A 41 0.79 3.47 3.97
CA VAL A 41 0.89 2.48 2.88
C VAL A 41 1.29 1.11 3.46
N VAL A 42 2.37 1.05 4.23
CA VAL A 42 2.91 -0.17 4.84
C VAL A 42 1.91 -0.80 5.81
N THR A 43 1.28 0.03 6.64
CA THR A 43 0.24 -0.43 7.57
C THR A 43 -0.94 -1.05 6.81
N LEU A 44 -1.38 -0.43 5.72
CA LEU A 44 -2.50 -0.89 4.92
C LEU A 44 -2.16 -2.19 4.17
N THR A 45 -1.00 -2.27 3.54
CA THR A 45 -0.52 -3.49 2.87
C THR A 45 -0.36 -4.64 3.86
N ASN A 46 0.20 -4.40 5.04
CA ASN A 46 0.33 -5.42 6.08
C ASN A 46 -1.03 -5.93 6.55
N GLN A 47 -2.02 -5.04 6.73
CA GLN A 47 -3.39 -5.45 7.06
C GLN A 47 -4.04 -6.29 5.96
N MET A 48 -3.80 -5.94 4.68
CA MET A 48 -4.30 -6.71 3.53
C MET A 48 -3.64 -8.09 3.45
N LYS A 49 -2.32 -8.17 3.60
CA LYS A 49 -1.55 -9.43 3.64
C LYS A 49 -2.04 -10.32 4.79
N ASN A 50 -2.28 -9.76 5.97
CA ASN A 50 -2.83 -10.50 7.12
C ASN A 50 -4.27 -11.00 6.88
N CYS A 51 -5.04 -10.33 6.01
CA CYS A 51 -6.36 -10.81 5.58
C CYS A 51 -6.30 -11.84 4.43
N GLY A 52 -5.11 -12.24 3.98
CA GLY A 52 -4.91 -13.21 2.90
C GLY A 52 -4.82 -12.60 1.49
N SER A 53 -4.50 -11.30 1.38
CA SER A 53 -4.23 -10.68 0.09
C SER A 53 -2.81 -10.96 -0.36
N ASN A 54 -2.63 -11.44 -1.60
CA ASN A 54 -1.34 -11.39 -2.27
C ASN A 54 -1.22 -10.03 -2.93
N LEU A 55 -0.63 -9.07 -2.21
CA LEU A 55 -0.29 -7.77 -2.78
C LEU A 55 1.21 -7.78 -3.10
N ALA A 56 1.56 -7.60 -4.37
CA ALA A 56 2.95 -7.59 -4.79
C ALA A 56 3.65 -6.33 -4.26
N GLU A 57 4.94 -6.45 -3.95
CA GLU A 57 5.74 -5.30 -3.52
C GLU A 57 5.83 -4.25 -4.64
N GLN A 58 6.02 -4.70 -5.89
CA GLN A 58 5.97 -3.86 -7.07
C GLN A 58 4.65 -3.08 -7.21
N GLU A 59 3.50 -3.76 -7.07
CA GLU A 59 2.18 -3.08 -7.10
C GLU A 59 2.06 -2.00 -6.02
N THR A 60 2.75 -2.17 -4.89
CA THR A 60 2.76 -1.19 -3.81
C THR A 60 3.63 0.00 -4.14
N VAL A 61 4.83 -0.25 -4.66
CA VAL A 61 5.77 0.78 -5.11
C VAL A 61 5.15 1.61 -6.24
N GLU A 62 4.60 0.97 -7.28
CA GLU A 62 3.91 1.66 -8.37
C GLU A 62 2.73 2.50 -7.88
N LYS A 63 1.95 1.96 -6.92
CA LYS A 63 0.85 2.70 -6.31
C LYS A 63 1.36 3.93 -5.57
N VAL A 64 2.39 3.78 -4.74
CA VAL A 64 3.03 4.88 -4.01
C VAL A 64 3.53 5.95 -4.97
N LEU A 65 4.29 5.59 -6.00
CA LEU A 65 4.82 6.55 -6.96
C LEU A 65 3.70 7.32 -7.69
N ARG A 66 2.59 6.64 -8.03
CA ARG A 66 1.42 7.26 -8.68
C ARG A 66 0.63 8.20 -7.76
N THR A 67 0.70 7.98 -6.46
CA THR A 67 -0.11 8.68 -5.44
C THR A 67 0.71 9.66 -4.60
N LEU A 68 2.03 9.64 -4.79
CA LEU A 68 2.95 10.64 -4.31
C LEU A 68 2.54 11.97 -4.94
N THR A 69 2.43 13.01 -4.12
CA THR A 69 2.08 14.35 -4.63
C THR A 69 3.15 14.87 -5.57
N SER A 70 2.77 15.71 -6.56
CA SER A 70 3.69 16.39 -7.50
C SER A 70 4.89 17.09 -6.86
N LYS A 71 4.82 17.40 -5.56
CA LYS A 71 5.97 17.90 -4.79
C LYS A 71 7.18 16.96 -4.84
N PHE A 72 6.95 15.67 -5.02
CA PHE A 72 7.97 14.63 -5.07
C PHE A 72 8.10 13.99 -6.46
N GLU A 73 7.50 14.57 -7.50
CA GLU A 73 7.68 14.11 -8.89
C GLU A 73 9.16 14.04 -9.28
N HIS A 74 9.98 14.98 -8.81
CA HIS A 74 11.43 14.94 -9.04
C HIS A 74 12.11 13.69 -8.48
N ILE A 75 11.62 13.15 -7.36
CA ILE A 75 12.12 11.90 -6.78
C ILE A 75 11.67 10.73 -7.64
N VAL A 76 10.39 10.69 -8.04
CA VAL A 76 9.84 9.65 -8.92
C VAL A 76 10.62 9.58 -10.23
N VAL A 77 10.82 10.72 -10.90
CA VAL A 77 11.58 10.80 -12.16
C VAL A 77 13.03 10.37 -11.97
N THR A 78 13.70 10.84 -10.90
CA THR A 78 15.09 10.42 -10.62
C THR A 78 15.17 8.91 -10.41
N ILE A 79 14.19 8.33 -9.72
CA ILE A 79 14.14 6.89 -9.45
C ILE A 79 13.87 6.11 -10.75
N GLU A 80 12.90 6.53 -11.57
CA GLU A 80 12.61 5.92 -12.88
C GLU A 80 13.80 6.03 -13.85
N GLU A 81 14.59 7.11 -13.79
CA GLU A 81 15.79 7.27 -14.62
C GLU A 81 17.00 6.47 -14.12
N THR A 82 17.06 6.13 -12.82
CA THR A 82 18.25 5.52 -12.21
C THR A 82 18.09 4.04 -11.86
N LYS A 83 16.86 3.54 -11.65
CA LYS A 83 16.59 2.15 -11.27
C LYS A 83 15.30 1.65 -11.93
N ASP A 84 15.28 0.37 -12.30
CA ASP A 84 14.06 -0.31 -12.75
C ASP A 84 13.04 -0.41 -11.59
N LEU A 85 11.77 -0.08 -11.87
CA LEU A 85 10.64 -0.17 -10.92
C LEU A 85 10.44 -1.58 -10.33
N SER A 86 10.96 -2.60 -11.01
CA SER A 86 10.95 -3.99 -10.55
C SER A 86 12.00 -4.29 -9.47
N GLU A 87 13.01 -3.43 -9.31
CA GLU A 87 14.09 -3.59 -8.32
C GLU A 87 13.93 -2.67 -7.10
N ILE A 88 13.04 -1.67 -7.20
CA ILE A 88 12.79 -0.69 -6.13
C ILE A 88 11.90 -1.31 -5.06
N LYS A 89 12.33 -1.20 -3.80
CA LYS A 89 11.52 -1.59 -2.64
C LYS A 89 10.91 -0.36 -1.99
N ILE A 90 9.86 -0.57 -1.19
CA ILE A 90 9.30 0.51 -0.36
C ILE A 90 10.36 1.13 0.55
N GLU A 91 11.32 0.33 1.02
CA GLU A 91 12.42 0.78 1.86
C GLU A 91 13.37 1.75 1.12
N ASP A 92 13.51 1.63 -0.20
CA ASP A 92 14.32 2.55 -1.02
C ASP A 92 13.62 3.91 -1.23
N LEU A 93 12.32 3.99 -0.94
CA LEU A 93 11.52 5.21 -1.14
C LEU A 93 11.40 6.08 0.13
N GLN A 94 11.90 5.61 1.28
CA GLN A 94 11.81 6.27 2.59
C GLN A 94 13.12 7.01 2.94
#